data_AF-A0A2E8IZZ7-F1
#
_entry.id   AF-A0A2E8IZZ7-F1
#
_cell.length_a   1.000
_cell.length_b   1.000
_cell.length_c   1.000
_cell.angle_alpha   90.00
_cell.angle_beta   90.00
_cell.angle_gamma   90.00
#
_symmetry.space_group_name_H-M   'P 1'
#
loop_
_entity.id
_entity.type
_entity.pdbx_description
1 polymer ?
#
loop_
_entity_poly.entity_id
_entity_poly.type
_entity_poly.pdbx_seq_one_letter_code
_entity_poly.pdbx_strand_id
1 'polypeptide(L)'
;MVMLQRQQHMADALDVATRSFNINSKLGPKLKAAAEQNAILRIGWTNAGDPVPKNGELGLCPGLPKGAKIRALGKLGSWTAAFGNGGTFTIQGDVESYLGAGNDGNTITCERSAGNYAGYGMKSGEISILDGCGNDLGSQMEGGLIFVRGNAGQRVGGGMKDGVIVIDGDIGNDPGAGMSGGLIIVNGRCPNPPEGVTLRPVTKTELTKINKKLDGNDFEIPNDSVCLESTSQKDDLTSNNVVSSGDMSTIGLVPTDTPHKMNYITCDTVALIGERGETNTPIALPLPLMPLISDGEILSNFEHKSGLDNRIDTQPFIVSNNPRIIDFALVSIGNLNFIGPSLSECGGIVIDMLGLPSMNSEEIDGMLVALRSLLGQEKPFAFSNGVGRIDYLHKTSAYHRADLAICSIEDGTGISEPASLPLIGRSNKANLEDYYTDSVISLGFSANADDIVKFYAAGLKLVCCATPAEDGPEINRWLNEIHLELSTTLQRMGLESIDSLSRQNLRALDFETAAVSGLRLAGYERPLPHWFAR
;
A
#
# COMPACT_ATOMS: atom_id res chain seq x y z
N MET A 1 39.70 25.38 1.96
CA MET A 1 39.05 25.65 0.66
C MET A 1 39.40 24.51 -0.28
N VAL A 2 38.67 23.39 -0.18
CA VAL A 2 38.74 22.29 -1.14
C VAL A 2 37.39 22.29 -1.82
N MET A 3 37.34 22.86 -3.02
CA MET A 3 36.19 22.76 -3.90
C MET A 3 36.05 21.29 -4.32
N LEU A 4 35.06 20.60 -3.76
CA LEU A 4 34.57 19.36 -4.36
C LEU A 4 33.88 19.73 -5.67
N GLN A 5 34.51 19.32 -6.77
CA GLN A 5 33.93 19.36 -8.11
C GLN A 5 32.57 18.66 -8.09
N ARG A 6 31.50 19.42 -8.38
CA ARG A 6 30.21 18.86 -8.81
C ARG A 6 30.45 18.07 -10.10
N GLN A 7 30.62 16.77 -9.96
CA GLN A 7 30.34 15.84 -11.05
C GLN A 7 28.90 16.11 -11.52
N GLN A 8 28.70 16.24 -12.84
CA GLN A 8 27.39 16.31 -13.47
C GLN A 8 26.64 15.00 -13.17
N HIS A 9 25.88 14.98 -12.07
CA HIS A 9 25.19 13.80 -11.59
C HIS A 9 23.70 13.86 -11.94
N MET A 10 23.13 12.68 -12.19
CA MET A 10 21.69 12.43 -12.18
C MET A 10 21.03 13.23 -11.06
N ALA A 11 19.89 13.85 -11.35
CA ALA A 11 19.11 14.51 -10.30
C ALA A 11 18.87 13.51 -9.15
N ASP A 12 18.91 14.00 -7.91
CA ASP A 12 18.63 13.16 -6.74
C ASP A 12 17.26 12.49 -6.91
N ALA A 13 17.07 11.26 -6.43
CA ALA A 13 15.80 10.53 -6.58
C ALA A 13 14.62 11.35 -6.00
N LEU A 14 14.86 12.05 -4.88
CA LEU A 14 13.91 12.99 -4.29
C LEU A 14 13.60 14.19 -5.21
N ASP A 15 14.58 14.68 -5.96
CA ASP A 15 14.36 15.76 -6.93
C ASP A 15 13.45 15.30 -8.07
N VAL A 16 13.61 14.04 -8.52
CA VAL A 16 12.74 13.46 -9.55
C VAL A 16 11.31 13.37 -9.04
N ALA A 17 11.08 12.79 -7.85
CA ALA A 17 9.76 12.69 -7.25
C ALA A 17 9.11 14.08 -7.06
N THR A 18 9.87 15.06 -6.57
CA THR A 18 9.41 16.44 -6.40
C THR A 18 9.02 17.08 -7.73
N ARG A 19 9.80 16.87 -8.80
CA ARG A 19 9.44 17.35 -10.15
C ARG A 19 8.17 16.70 -10.65
N SER A 20 8.01 15.39 -10.46
CA SER A 20 6.80 14.67 -10.88
C SER A 20 5.55 15.17 -10.16
N PHE A 21 5.62 15.36 -8.85
CA PHE A 21 4.55 15.96 -8.06
C PHE A 21 4.13 17.34 -8.59
N ASN A 22 5.10 18.19 -8.93
CA ASN A 22 4.85 19.50 -9.52
C ASN A 22 4.18 19.45 -10.90
N ILE A 23 4.40 18.37 -11.67
CA ILE A 23 3.72 18.15 -12.94
C ILE A 23 2.28 17.72 -12.68
N ASN A 24 2.06 16.71 -11.84
CA ASN A 24 0.72 16.21 -11.52
C ASN A 24 -0.20 17.27 -10.90
N SER A 25 0.31 18.09 -9.99
CA SER A 25 -0.48 19.17 -9.36
C SER A 25 -0.97 20.21 -10.38
N LYS A 26 -0.18 20.48 -11.43
CA LYS A 26 -0.56 21.38 -12.53
C LYS A 26 -1.51 20.73 -13.54
N LEU A 27 -1.51 19.40 -13.64
CA LEU A 27 -2.37 18.65 -14.55
C LEU A 27 -3.79 18.51 -14.02
N GLY A 28 -3.98 18.27 -12.71
CA GLY A 28 -5.29 17.96 -12.12
C GLY A 28 -6.44 18.90 -12.56
N PRO A 29 -6.37 20.22 -12.28
CA PRO A 29 -7.41 21.16 -12.70
C PRO A 29 -7.57 21.26 -14.22
N LYS A 30 -6.47 21.12 -14.97
CA LYS A 30 -6.48 21.20 -16.44
C LYS A 30 -7.12 19.98 -17.08
N LEU A 31 -7.02 18.80 -16.46
CA LEU A 31 -7.59 17.56 -16.98
C LEU A 31 -9.11 17.61 -17.02
N LYS A 32 -9.75 18.15 -15.97
CA LYS A 32 -11.21 18.33 -15.93
C LYS A 32 -11.68 19.26 -17.05
N ALA A 33 -11.06 20.44 -17.16
CA ALA A 33 -11.40 21.40 -18.21
C ALA A 33 -11.12 20.87 -19.63
N ALA A 34 -10.02 20.12 -19.82
CA ALA A 34 -9.68 19.53 -21.10
C ALA A 34 -10.66 18.41 -21.49
N ALA A 35 -11.12 17.60 -20.53
CA ALA A 35 -12.14 16.57 -20.77
C ALA A 35 -13.47 17.18 -21.21
N GLU A 36 -13.92 18.26 -20.57
CA GLU A 36 -15.13 19.01 -20.96
C GLU A 36 -15.03 19.59 -22.39
N GLN A 37 -13.84 20.05 -22.77
CA GLN A 37 -13.58 20.65 -24.07
C GLN A 37 -13.12 19.64 -25.13
N ASN A 38 -13.04 18.34 -24.80
CA ASN A 38 -12.50 17.28 -25.64
C ASN A 38 -11.09 17.61 -26.21
N ALA A 39 -10.28 18.32 -25.43
CA ALA A 39 -8.95 18.80 -25.79
C ALA A 39 -7.87 17.80 -25.36
N ILE A 40 -6.77 17.74 -26.13
CA ILE A 40 -5.61 16.90 -25.81
C ILE A 40 -4.58 17.74 -25.04
N LEU A 41 -4.23 17.30 -23.83
CA LEU A 41 -3.12 17.87 -23.07
C LEU A 41 -1.80 17.23 -23.50
N ARG A 42 -0.75 18.04 -23.59
CA ARG A 42 0.58 17.62 -24.02
C ARG A 42 1.59 17.77 -22.89
N ILE A 43 2.37 16.72 -22.64
CA ILE A 43 3.46 16.70 -21.66
C ILE A 43 4.77 16.46 -22.39
N GLY A 44 5.72 17.36 -22.21
CA GLY A 44 6.99 17.32 -22.94
C GLY A 44 6.98 18.14 -24.23
N TRP A 45 6.15 19.19 -24.29
CA TRP A 45 6.19 20.23 -25.33
C TRP A 45 6.09 21.61 -24.70
N THR A 46 6.66 22.62 -25.38
CA THR A 46 6.43 24.03 -25.04
C THR A 46 5.06 24.50 -25.55
N ASN A 47 4.62 25.69 -25.13
CA ASN A 47 3.42 26.33 -25.69
C ASN A 47 3.57 26.63 -27.20
N ALA A 48 4.80 26.79 -27.69
CA ALA A 48 5.09 26.97 -29.12
C ALA A 48 5.09 25.66 -29.91
N GLY A 49 5.00 24.51 -29.23
CA GLY A 49 4.98 23.18 -29.84
C GLY A 49 6.35 22.54 -29.98
N ASP A 50 7.41 23.14 -29.46
CA ASP A 50 8.76 22.57 -29.50
C ASP A 50 8.86 21.37 -28.55
N PRO A 51 9.50 20.26 -28.97
CA PRO A 51 9.64 19.07 -28.14
C PRO A 51 10.62 19.31 -26.98
N VAL A 52 10.19 18.95 -25.78
CA VAL A 52 11.01 18.93 -24.55
C VAL A 52 10.77 17.58 -23.87
N PRO A 53 11.37 16.49 -24.37
CA PRO A 53 11.11 15.15 -23.88
C PRO A 53 11.34 15.02 -22.37
N LYS A 54 10.45 14.29 -21.72
CA LYS A 54 10.57 13.89 -20.32
C LYS A 54 11.59 12.77 -20.14
N ASN A 55 12.20 12.70 -18.97
CA ASN A 55 13.26 11.75 -18.68
C ASN A 55 13.27 11.38 -17.19
N GLY A 56 12.61 10.27 -16.88
CA GLY A 56 12.58 9.65 -15.57
C GLY A 56 11.52 10.19 -14.61
N GLU A 57 10.69 11.15 -15.02
CA GLU A 57 9.56 11.57 -14.17
C GLU A 57 8.61 10.40 -13.88
N LEU A 58 8.43 10.12 -12.59
CA LEU A 58 7.70 9.00 -12.00
C LEU A 58 6.21 9.30 -11.79
N GLY A 59 5.37 8.27 -11.72
CA GLY A 59 3.99 8.35 -11.23
C GLY A 59 3.11 9.38 -11.95
N LEU A 60 3.40 9.67 -13.22
CA LEU A 60 2.70 10.73 -13.96
C LEU A 60 1.30 10.28 -14.37
N CYS A 61 0.39 11.25 -14.39
CA CYS A 61 -0.99 11.07 -14.86
C CYS A 61 -1.79 9.97 -14.14
N PRO A 62 -1.76 9.89 -12.79
CA PRO A 62 -2.60 8.94 -12.07
C PRO A 62 -4.07 9.35 -12.17
N GLY A 63 -4.98 8.39 -12.08
CA GLY A 63 -6.41 8.67 -11.90
C GLY A 63 -7.08 9.36 -13.09
N LEU A 64 -6.66 9.08 -14.33
CA LEU A 64 -7.21 9.76 -15.49
C LEU A 64 -8.74 9.64 -15.56
N PRO A 65 -9.48 10.77 -15.57
CA PRO A 65 -10.93 10.74 -15.60
C PRO A 65 -11.45 10.45 -16.99
N LYS A 66 -12.71 10.02 -17.05
CA LYS A 66 -13.40 9.72 -18.30
C LYS A 66 -13.32 10.88 -19.30
N GLY A 67 -12.87 10.58 -20.52
CA GLY A 67 -12.78 11.56 -21.62
C GLY A 67 -11.54 12.46 -21.60
N ALA A 68 -10.72 12.42 -20.55
CA ALA A 68 -9.43 13.12 -20.56
C ALA A 68 -8.49 12.49 -21.60
N LYS A 69 -7.72 13.33 -22.31
CA LYS A 69 -6.76 12.89 -23.33
C LYS A 69 -5.39 13.50 -23.07
N ILE A 70 -4.38 12.65 -22.90
CA ILE A 70 -3.00 13.06 -22.69
C ILE A 70 -2.10 12.47 -23.77
N ARG A 71 -1.20 13.30 -24.28
CA ARG A 71 -0.04 12.87 -25.05
C ARG A 71 1.24 13.26 -24.32
N ALA A 72 2.14 12.31 -24.12
CA ALA A 72 3.44 12.50 -23.51
C ALA A 72 4.58 12.23 -24.51
N LEU A 73 5.74 12.83 -24.29
CA LEU A 73 6.97 12.62 -25.07
C LEU A 73 8.15 12.35 -24.16
N GLY A 74 8.95 11.34 -24.49
CA GLY A 74 10.19 11.01 -23.80
C GLY A 74 10.13 9.69 -23.06
N LYS A 75 10.97 9.53 -22.04
CA LYS A 75 11.07 8.33 -21.20
C LYS A 75 10.48 8.62 -19.83
N LEU A 76 9.35 7.99 -19.50
CA LEU A 76 8.70 8.15 -18.20
C LEU A 76 9.08 7.01 -17.27
N GLY A 77 9.08 7.29 -15.96
CA GLY A 77 9.41 6.29 -14.97
C GLY A 77 8.18 5.52 -14.48
N SER A 78 8.38 4.76 -13.41
CA SER A 78 7.41 3.76 -12.95
C SER A 78 6.07 4.35 -12.52
N TRP A 79 5.01 3.53 -12.57
CA TRP A 79 3.64 3.88 -12.16
C TRP A 79 2.97 5.00 -13.00
N THR A 80 3.41 5.18 -14.24
CA THR A 80 2.78 6.12 -15.17
C THR A 80 1.39 5.63 -15.59
N ALA A 81 0.43 6.55 -15.66
CA ALA A 81 -0.97 6.31 -16.07
C ALA A 81 -1.73 5.29 -15.21
N ALA A 82 -1.34 5.13 -13.93
CA ALA A 82 -1.99 4.24 -12.99
C ALA A 82 -3.39 4.71 -12.54
N PHE A 83 -4.20 3.80 -11.99
CA PHE A 83 -5.47 4.08 -11.31
C PHE A 83 -6.56 4.77 -12.13
N GLY A 84 -6.54 4.64 -13.45
CA GLY A 84 -7.42 5.41 -14.32
C GLY A 84 -8.83 4.85 -14.51
N ASN A 85 -9.77 5.75 -14.84
CA ASN A 85 -11.21 5.48 -14.85
C ASN A 85 -11.90 5.89 -16.17
N GLY A 86 -11.20 5.81 -17.31
CA GLY A 86 -11.80 6.03 -18.63
C GLY A 86 -11.18 7.13 -19.51
N GLY A 87 -9.92 7.52 -19.25
CA GLY A 87 -9.18 8.48 -20.08
C GLY A 87 -8.34 7.81 -21.18
N THR A 88 -7.73 8.61 -22.04
CA THR A 88 -6.74 8.17 -23.04
C THR A 88 -5.37 8.73 -22.69
N PHE A 89 -4.37 7.85 -22.65
CA PHE A 89 -2.97 8.23 -22.48
C PHE A 89 -2.13 7.66 -23.61
N THR A 90 -1.40 8.51 -24.31
CA THR A 90 -0.44 8.09 -25.34
C THR A 90 0.93 8.64 -25.01
N ILE A 91 1.95 7.79 -24.99
CA ILE A 91 3.34 8.22 -24.85
C ILE A 91 4.15 7.89 -26.10
N GLN A 92 4.83 8.92 -26.60
CA GLN A 92 5.87 8.80 -27.62
C GLN A 92 7.21 8.55 -26.94
N GLY A 93 7.48 7.29 -26.65
CA GLY A 93 8.68 6.86 -25.97
C GLY A 93 8.42 5.71 -25.00
N ASP A 94 9.35 5.52 -24.08
CA ASP A 94 9.43 4.37 -23.17
C ASP A 94 8.81 4.67 -21.80
N VAL A 95 8.31 3.64 -21.14
CA VAL A 95 7.86 3.71 -19.74
C VAL A 95 8.57 2.61 -18.95
N GLU A 96 8.98 2.92 -17.71
CA GLU A 96 9.50 1.90 -16.79
C GLU A 96 8.35 1.01 -16.23
N SER A 97 8.51 0.46 -15.04
CA SER A 97 7.61 -0.55 -14.48
C SER A 97 6.20 -0.01 -14.17
N TYR A 98 5.22 -0.89 -14.04
CA TYR A 98 3.85 -0.57 -13.59
C TYR A 98 3.08 0.43 -14.48
N LEU A 99 3.37 0.49 -15.79
CA LEU A 99 2.55 1.24 -16.73
C LEU A 99 1.08 0.80 -16.64
N GLY A 100 0.18 1.73 -16.31
CA GLY A 100 -1.26 1.44 -16.24
C GLY A 100 -1.65 0.48 -15.12
N ALA A 101 -0.88 0.38 -14.03
CA ALA A 101 -1.26 -0.42 -12.87
C ALA A 101 -2.61 0.06 -12.27
N GLY A 102 -3.47 -0.88 -11.90
CA GLY A 102 -4.81 -0.58 -11.38
C GLY A 102 -5.72 0.13 -12.39
N ASN A 103 -5.55 -0.10 -13.69
CA ASN A 103 -6.41 0.50 -14.70
C ASN A 103 -7.85 -0.07 -14.65
N ASP A 104 -8.85 0.81 -14.57
CA ASP A 104 -10.28 0.48 -14.66
C ASP A 104 -10.97 1.37 -15.70
N GLY A 105 -10.45 1.32 -16.93
CA GLY A 105 -11.15 1.83 -18.10
C GLY A 105 -10.36 2.73 -19.03
N ASN A 106 -9.11 3.10 -18.70
CA ASN A 106 -8.30 3.88 -19.63
C ASN A 106 -7.92 3.08 -20.88
N THR A 107 -7.73 3.81 -21.97
CA THR A 107 -6.99 3.35 -23.16
C THR A 107 -5.59 3.95 -23.13
N ILE A 108 -4.57 3.10 -23.00
CA ILE A 108 -3.17 3.47 -22.85
C ILE A 108 -2.39 2.97 -24.06
N THR A 109 -1.59 3.83 -24.68
CA THR A 109 -0.70 3.47 -25.79
C THR A 109 0.73 3.92 -25.49
N CYS A 110 1.66 2.98 -25.47
CA CYS A 110 3.09 3.21 -25.39
C CYS A 110 3.72 2.89 -26.75
N GLU A 111 4.25 3.91 -27.43
CA GLU A 111 4.84 3.75 -28.77
C GLU A 111 6.18 2.98 -28.76
N ARG A 112 6.78 2.75 -27.59
CA ARG A 112 7.99 1.94 -27.42
C ARG A 112 7.79 0.86 -26.36
N SER A 113 8.80 0.65 -25.52
CA SER A 113 8.87 -0.43 -24.54
C SER A 113 8.28 -0.03 -23.19
N ALA A 114 7.71 -1.00 -22.49
CA ALA A 114 7.29 -0.87 -21.10
C ALA A 114 8.11 -1.78 -20.18
N GLY A 115 8.32 -1.37 -18.93
CA GLY A 115 9.05 -2.15 -17.92
C GLY A 115 8.28 -3.37 -17.39
N ASN A 116 8.65 -3.80 -16.18
CA ASN A 116 7.97 -4.93 -15.53
C ASN A 116 6.55 -4.53 -15.09
N TYR A 117 5.66 -5.50 -14.87
CA TYR A 117 4.36 -5.27 -14.24
C TYR A 117 3.43 -4.29 -14.99
N ALA A 118 3.61 -4.07 -16.30
CA ALA A 118 2.64 -3.26 -17.06
C ALA A 118 1.25 -3.92 -17.02
N GLY A 119 0.21 -3.13 -16.74
CA GLY A 119 -1.16 -3.61 -16.52
C GLY A 119 -1.37 -4.40 -15.22
N TYR A 120 -0.49 -4.26 -14.22
CA TYR A 120 -0.65 -4.93 -12.93
C TYR A 120 -1.99 -4.61 -12.26
N GLY A 121 -2.76 -5.64 -11.89
CA GLY A 121 -4.05 -5.46 -11.21
C GLY A 121 -5.11 -4.74 -12.05
N MET A 122 -4.98 -4.69 -13.37
CA MET A 122 -5.95 -4.05 -14.26
C MET A 122 -7.29 -4.79 -14.26
N LYS A 123 -8.41 -4.06 -14.21
CA LYS A 123 -9.78 -4.59 -14.21
C LYS A 123 -10.51 -4.35 -15.52
N SER A 124 -10.28 -3.21 -16.16
CA SER A 124 -10.89 -2.87 -17.44
C SER A 124 -10.07 -1.83 -18.21
N GLY A 125 -10.43 -1.59 -19.47
CA GLY A 125 -9.69 -0.72 -20.39
C GLY A 125 -8.78 -1.49 -21.33
N GLU A 126 -7.86 -0.77 -21.97
CA GLU A 126 -6.95 -1.31 -22.99
C GLU A 126 -5.54 -0.74 -22.82
N ILE A 127 -4.51 -1.57 -22.94
CA ILE A 127 -3.11 -1.16 -22.95
C ILE A 127 -2.44 -1.72 -24.22
N SER A 128 -1.85 -0.85 -25.03
CA SER A 128 -1.10 -1.21 -26.23
C SER A 128 0.37 -0.77 -26.10
N ILE A 129 1.31 -1.70 -26.24
CA ILE A 129 2.76 -1.46 -26.13
C ILE A 129 3.41 -1.90 -27.44
N LEU A 130 4.14 -1.02 -28.12
CA LEU A 130 4.54 -1.26 -29.51
C LEU A 130 5.97 -1.79 -29.71
N ASP A 131 6.78 -1.86 -28.65
CA ASP A 131 8.18 -2.35 -28.71
C ASP A 131 8.57 -3.22 -27.49
N GLY A 132 7.67 -4.14 -27.11
CA GLY A 132 7.92 -5.15 -26.08
C GLY A 132 7.73 -4.70 -24.64
N CYS A 133 7.74 -5.67 -23.72
CA CYS A 133 7.48 -5.47 -22.30
C CYS A 133 8.40 -6.30 -21.40
N GLY A 134 8.61 -5.86 -20.16
CA GLY A 134 9.33 -6.60 -19.13
C GLY A 134 8.58 -7.83 -18.58
N ASN A 135 9.01 -8.28 -17.39
CA ASN A 135 8.43 -9.43 -16.69
C ASN A 135 7.07 -9.09 -16.07
N ASP A 136 6.29 -10.13 -15.76
CA ASP A 136 5.05 -10.04 -14.99
C ASP A 136 3.98 -9.13 -15.63
N LEU A 137 4.00 -9.00 -16.96
CA LEU A 137 2.99 -8.27 -17.74
C LEU A 137 1.58 -8.81 -17.43
N GLY A 138 0.64 -7.94 -17.10
CA GLY A 138 -0.75 -8.29 -16.80
C GLY A 138 -0.89 -9.20 -15.58
N SER A 139 0.08 -9.19 -14.66
CA SER A 139 -0.05 -9.95 -13.43
C SER A 139 -1.22 -9.44 -12.58
N GLN A 140 -1.97 -10.37 -11.98
CA GLN A 140 -3.16 -10.10 -11.16
C GLN A 140 -4.29 -9.36 -11.90
N MET A 141 -4.26 -9.36 -13.24
CA MET A 141 -5.31 -8.77 -14.08
C MET A 141 -6.65 -9.47 -13.84
N GLU A 142 -7.70 -8.67 -13.64
CA GLU A 142 -9.09 -9.11 -13.41
C GLU A 142 -10.00 -8.81 -14.61
N GLY A 143 -9.46 -8.22 -15.68
CA GLY A 143 -10.19 -7.94 -16.91
C GLY A 143 -9.49 -6.90 -17.78
N GLY A 144 -10.07 -6.64 -18.96
CA GLY A 144 -9.52 -5.71 -19.96
C GLY A 144 -8.73 -6.39 -21.09
N LEU A 145 -7.98 -5.59 -21.84
CA LEU A 145 -7.15 -6.05 -22.96
C LEU A 145 -5.74 -5.46 -22.90
N ILE A 146 -4.74 -6.30 -23.02
CA ILE A 146 -3.34 -5.88 -23.20
C ILE A 146 -2.86 -6.42 -24.56
N PHE A 147 -2.32 -5.54 -25.40
CA PHE A 147 -1.70 -5.89 -26.68
C PHE A 147 -0.25 -5.44 -26.68
N VAL A 148 0.68 -6.35 -26.99
CA VAL A 148 2.11 -6.06 -27.08
C VAL A 148 2.61 -6.48 -28.44
N ARG A 149 3.26 -5.55 -29.16
CA ARG A 149 4.10 -5.87 -30.31
C ARG A 149 5.54 -5.99 -29.85
N GLY A 150 6.19 -7.11 -30.18
CA GLY A 150 7.51 -7.46 -29.68
C GLY A 150 7.45 -8.45 -28.50
N ASN A 151 8.60 -8.68 -27.88
CA ASN A 151 8.75 -9.71 -26.86
C ASN A 151 8.22 -9.26 -25.49
N ALA A 152 7.74 -10.21 -24.69
CA ALA A 152 7.42 -10.00 -23.28
C ALA A 152 8.31 -10.87 -22.38
N GLY A 153 8.52 -10.43 -21.15
CA GLY A 153 9.36 -11.13 -20.17
C GLY A 153 8.73 -12.41 -19.62
N GLN A 154 9.22 -12.83 -18.45
CA GLN A 154 8.74 -14.00 -17.73
C GLN A 154 7.38 -13.74 -17.08
N ARG A 155 6.63 -14.81 -16.76
CA ARG A 155 5.40 -14.77 -15.95
C ARG A 155 4.32 -13.83 -16.49
N VAL A 156 4.20 -13.72 -17.81
CA VAL A 156 3.07 -13.02 -18.45
C VAL A 156 1.76 -13.60 -17.92
N GLY A 157 0.86 -12.76 -17.43
CA GLY A 157 -0.41 -13.16 -16.82
C GLY A 157 -0.29 -13.89 -15.48
N GLY A 158 0.79 -13.67 -14.73
CA GLY A 158 0.96 -14.28 -13.40
C GLY A 158 -0.18 -13.92 -12.44
N GLY A 159 -0.90 -14.92 -11.92
CA GLY A 159 -2.07 -14.70 -11.07
C GLY A 159 -3.28 -14.06 -11.78
N MET A 160 -3.33 -14.06 -13.11
CA MET A 160 -4.44 -13.50 -13.88
C MET A 160 -5.76 -14.20 -13.58
N LYS A 161 -6.81 -13.42 -13.28
CA LYS A 161 -8.15 -13.91 -12.93
C LYS A 161 -9.12 -13.85 -14.11
N ASP A 162 -8.99 -12.83 -14.97
CA ASP A 162 -9.76 -12.67 -16.21
C ASP A 162 -9.06 -11.64 -17.14
N GLY A 163 -9.58 -11.46 -18.36
CA GLY A 163 -9.07 -10.53 -19.36
C GLY A 163 -8.42 -11.22 -20.56
N VAL A 164 -7.82 -10.43 -21.45
CA VAL A 164 -7.12 -10.95 -22.63
C VAL A 164 -5.76 -10.25 -22.77
N ILE A 165 -4.69 -11.04 -22.86
CA ILE A 165 -3.34 -10.57 -23.19
C ILE A 165 -2.97 -11.12 -24.57
N VAL A 166 -2.51 -10.28 -25.48
CA VAL A 166 -2.09 -10.66 -26.83
C VAL A 166 -0.66 -10.19 -27.06
N ILE A 167 0.24 -11.12 -27.36
CA ILE A 167 1.66 -10.87 -27.61
C ILE A 167 1.99 -11.25 -29.06
N ASP A 168 2.44 -10.26 -29.83
CA ASP A 168 3.01 -10.44 -31.17
C ASP A 168 4.54 -10.51 -31.07
N GLY A 169 5.03 -11.64 -30.54
CA GLY A 169 6.43 -11.88 -30.25
C GLY A 169 6.67 -13.07 -29.31
N ASP A 170 7.91 -13.22 -28.84
CA ASP A 170 8.30 -14.28 -27.92
C ASP A 170 7.98 -13.91 -26.47
N ILE A 171 7.66 -14.90 -25.64
CA ILE A 171 7.44 -14.72 -24.20
C ILE A 171 8.47 -15.51 -23.36
N GLY A 172 8.71 -15.05 -22.14
CA GLY A 172 9.58 -15.72 -21.18
C GLY A 172 8.95 -16.93 -20.47
N ASN A 173 9.71 -17.48 -19.51
CA ASN A 173 9.30 -18.66 -18.73
C ASN A 173 8.08 -18.42 -17.84
N ASP A 174 7.43 -19.51 -17.47
CA ASP A 174 6.29 -19.58 -16.54
C ASP A 174 5.07 -18.73 -16.94
N PRO A 175 4.65 -18.70 -18.22
CA PRO A 175 3.50 -17.90 -18.63
C PRO A 175 2.21 -18.46 -18.02
N GLY A 176 1.35 -17.57 -17.52
CA GLY A 176 0.11 -17.93 -16.84
C GLY A 176 0.31 -18.52 -15.44
N ALA A 177 1.50 -18.42 -14.83
CA ALA A 177 1.75 -18.97 -13.49
C ALA A 177 0.68 -18.51 -12.48
N GLY A 178 -0.09 -19.45 -11.93
CA GLY A 178 -1.17 -19.17 -10.98
C GLY A 178 -2.40 -18.49 -11.57
N MET A 179 -2.57 -18.46 -12.91
CA MET A 179 -3.78 -17.92 -13.52
C MET A 179 -5.02 -18.78 -13.17
N SER A 180 -6.12 -18.13 -12.80
CA SER A 180 -7.41 -18.78 -12.53
C SER A 180 -8.44 -18.51 -13.63
N GLY A 181 -8.12 -17.66 -14.61
CA GLY A 181 -8.99 -17.32 -15.73
C GLY A 181 -8.35 -16.34 -16.70
N GLY A 182 -9.10 -15.97 -17.74
CA GLY A 182 -8.62 -15.13 -18.85
C GLY A 182 -7.90 -15.92 -19.95
N LEU A 183 -7.43 -15.20 -20.97
CA LEU A 183 -6.76 -15.77 -22.15
C LEU A 183 -5.43 -15.05 -22.41
N ILE A 184 -4.36 -15.81 -22.64
CA ILE A 184 -3.07 -15.27 -23.10
C ILE A 184 -2.79 -15.83 -24.49
N ILE A 185 -2.66 -14.97 -25.49
CA ILE A 185 -2.44 -15.34 -26.88
C ILE A 185 -1.03 -14.93 -27.28
N VAL A 186 -0.29 -15.86 -27.86
CA VAL A 186 1.10 -15.66 -28.26
C VAL A 186 1.27 -16.01 -29.72
N ASN A 187 1.70 -15.02 -30.51
CA ASN A 187 2.14 -15.17 -31.89
C ASN A 187 3.68 -15.17 -31.94
N GLY A 188 4.29 -16.23 -31.42
CA GLY A 188 5.74 -16.36 -31.29
C GLY A 188 6.13 -17.58 -30.47
N ARG A 189 7.35 -17.61 -29.94
CA ARG A 189 7.81 -18.71 -29.09
C ARG A 189 7.19 -18.62 -27.70
N CYS A 190 6.46 -19.67 -27.34
CA CYS A 190 5.91 -19.88 -26.01
C CYS A 190 6.62 -21.08 -25.36
N PRO A 191 7.33 -20.90 -24.22
CA PRO A 191 7.82 -22.00 -23.42
C PRO A 191 6.69 -22.89 -22.89
N ASN A 192 7.05 -24.06 -22.37
CA ASN A 192 6.07 -24.92 -21.69
C ASN A 192 5.48 -24.17 -20.49
N PRO A 193 4.15 -24.10 -20.37
CA PRO A 193 3.52 -23.42 -19.26
C PRO A 193 3.67 -24.23 -17.96
N PRO A 194 3.53 -23.58 -16.79
CA PRO A 194 3.57 -24.23 -15.49
C PRO A 194 2.31 -25.08 -15.25
N GLU A 195 2.30 -25.79 -14.11
CA GLU A 195 1.13 -26.56 -13.68
C GLU A 195 -0.12 -25.66 -13.55
N GLY A 196 -1.28 -26.19 -13.92
CA GLY A 196 -2.56 -25.46 -13.92
C GLY A 196 -2.84 -24.63 -15.18
N VAL A 197 -1.98 -24.70 -16.20
CA VAL A 197 -2.13 -23.95 -17.45
C VAL A 197 -2.01 -24.88 -18.65
N THR A 198 -2.96 -24.78 -19.59
CA THR A 198 -2.90 -25.51 -20.87
C THR A 198 -2.51 -24.60 -22.02
N LEU A 199 -1.65 -25.12 -22.87
CA LEU A 199 -1.33 -24.55 -24.18
C LEU A 199 -2.12 -25.28 -25.26
N ARG A 200 -2.88 -24.53 -26.06
CA ARG A 200 -3.65 -25.05 -27.21
C ARG A 200 -3.66 -24.06 -28.39
N PRO A 201 -3.99 -24.49 -29.61
CA PRO A 201 -4.26 -23.56 -30.71
C PRO A 201 -5.46 -22.63 -30.41
N VAL A 202 -5.42 -21.40 -30.90
CA VAL A 202 -6.55 -20.47 -30.78
C VAL A 202 -7.71 -20.92 -31.69
N THR A 203 -8.94 -20.85 -31.21
CA THR A 203 -10.13 -21.21 -32.01
C THR A 203 -10.54 -20.07 -32.96
N LYS A 204 -11.19 -20.39 -34.08
CA LYS A 204 -11.70 -19.38 -35.04
C LYS A 204 -12.65 -18.37 -34.38
N THR A 205 -13.49 -18.83 -33.45
CA THR A 205 -14.43 -17.97 -32.72
C THR A 205 -13.73 -16.99 -31.79
N GLU A 206 -12.64 -17.40 -31.15
CA GLU A 206 -11.81 -16.53 -30.31
C GLU A 206 -11.08 -15.50 -31.17
N LEU A 207 -10.47 -15.93 -32.27
CA LEU A 207 -9.81 -15.05 -33.24
C LEU A 207 -10.76 -13.96 -33.75
N THR A 208 -11.97 -14.31 -34.20
CA THR A 208 -12.94 -13.29 -34.64
C THR A 208 -13.30 -12.31 -33.52
N LYS A 209 -13.48 -12.80 -32.28
CA LYS A 209 -13.84 -11.93 -31.14
C LYS A 209 -12.69 -10.98 -30.76
N ILE A 210 -11.46 -11.46 -30.78
CA ILE A 210 -10.30 -10.71 -30.32
C ILE A 210 -9.81 -9.77 -31.41
N ASN A 211 -9.77 -10.20 -32.68
CA ASN A 211 -9.46 -9.31 -33.80
C ASN A 211 -10.46 -8.15 -33.87
N LYS A 212 -11.75 -8.40 -33.60
CA LYS A 212 -12.75 -7.32 -33.48
C LYS A 212 -12.44 -6.32 -32.35
N LYS A 213 -11.85 -6.78 -31.24
CA LYS A 213 -11.38 -5.87 -30.17
C LYS A 213 -10.10 -5.12 -30.59
N LEU A 214 -9.30 -5.70 -31.48
CA LEU A 214 -8.05 -5.13 -32.00
C LEU A 214 -8.23 -4.31 -33.30
N ASP A 215 -9.47 -4.13 -33.81
CA ASP A 215 -9.78 -3.47 -35.10
C ASP A 215 -9.14 -2.07 -35.28
N GLY A 216 -8.65 -1.43 -34.20
CA GLY A 216 -7.93 -0.16 -34.24
C GLY A 216 -6.40 -0.23 -34.38
N ASN A 217 -5.78 -1.42 -34.36
CA ASN A 217 -4.31 -1.59 -34.23
C ASN A 217 -3.57 -2.03 -35.51
N ASP A 218 -4.23 -2.02 -36.68
CA ASP A 218 -3.70 -2.52 -37.97
C ASP A 218 -3.02 -3.90 -37.82
N PHE A 219 -3.60 -4.77 -36.98
CA PHE A 219 -3.04 -6.07 -36.64
C PHE A 219 -4.14 -7.12 -36.56
N GLU A 220 -3.93 -8.24 -37.23
CA GLU A 220 -4.77 -9.44 -37.12
C GLU A 220 -3.96 -10.57 -36.52
N ILE A 221 -4.50 -11.22 -35.49
CA ILE A 221 -3.88 -12.39 -34.87
C ILE A 221 -3.86 -13.54 -35.89
N PRO A 222 -2.68 -14.11 -36.18
CA PRO A 222 -2.56 -15.26 -37.08
C PRO A 222 -3.26 -16.52 -36.54
N ASN A 223 -3.76 -17.36 -37.46
CA ASN A 223 -4.49 -18.60 -37.11
C ASN A 223 -3.62 -19.67 -36.41
N ASP A 224 -2.29 -19.56 -36.51
CA ASP A 224 -1.30 -20.45 -35.90
C ASP A 224 -0.82 -19.99 -34.52
N SER A 225 -1.37 -18.88 -34.00
CA SER A 225 -1.11 -18.41 -32.64
C SER A 225 -1.53 -19.46 -31.61
N VAL A 226 -0.82 -19.49 -30.49
CA VAL A 226 -1.14 -20.36 -29.34
C VAL A 226 -1.91 -19.57 -28.29
N CYS A 227 -2.77 -20.28 -27.57
CA CYS A 227 -3.57 -19.78 -26.47
C CYS A 227 -3.18 -20.52 -25.19
N LEU A 228 -2.96 -19.77 -24.12
CA LEU A 228 -2.88 -20.27 -22.76
C LEU A 228 -4.18 -19.95 -22.02
N GLU A 229 -4.70 -20.95 -21.33
CA GLU A 229 -5.87 -20.84 -20.45
C GLU A 229 -5.68 -21.71 -19.20
N SER A 230 -6.40 -21.37 -18.13
CA SER A 230 -6.34 -22.10 -16.86
C SER A 230 -7.03 -23.44 -16.99
N THR A 231 -6.43 -24.51 -16.46
CA THR A 231 -7.06 -25.82 -16.33
C THR A 231 -7.66 -26.06 -14.95
N SER A 232 -7.18 -25.33 -13.94
CA SER A 232 -7.57 -25.53 -12.56
C SER A 232 -8.90 -24.80 -12.27
N GLN A 233 -9.86 -25.52 -11.68
CA GLN A 233 -10.92 -24.84 -10.93
C GLN A 233 -10.29 -24.08 -9.76
N LYS A 234 -10.96 -23.03 -9.26
CA LYS A 234 -10.51 -22.20 -8.12
C LYS A 234 -10.11 -23.07 -6.92
N ASP A 235 -8.85 -23.46 -6.85
CA ASP A 235 -8.26 -23.92 -5.61
C ASP A 235 -7.85 -22.65 -4.88
N ASP A 236 -8.77 -22.19 -4.01
CA ASP A 236 -8.38 -21.31 -2.92
C ASP A 236 -7.37 -22.10 -2.09
N LEU A 237 -6.08 -21.93 -2.39
CA LEU A 237 -5.00 -22.38 -1.53
C LEU A 237 -5.20 -21.64 -0.20
N THR A 238 -5.90 -22.29 0.74
CA THR A 238 -5.98 -21.85 2.12
C THR A 238 -4.59 -21.98 2.70
N SER A 239 -3.83 -20.89 2.65
CA SER A 239 -2.59 -20.81 3.39
C SER A 239 -2.97 -20.84 4.86
N ASN A 240 -2.74 -21.98 5.52
CA ASN A 240 -2.70 -22.05 6.97
C ASN A 240 -1.52 -21.19 7.42
N ASN A 241 -1.76 -19.88 7.55
CA ASN A 241 -0.76 -18.97 8.05
C ASN A 241 -0.46 -19.36 9.49
N VAL A 242 0.82 -19.47 9.82
CA VAL A 242 1.25 -19.61 11.21
C VAL A 242 0.99 -18.27 11.87
N VAL A 243 -0.16 -18.18 12.54
CA VAL A 243 -0.57 -17.04 13.36
C VAL A 243 0.21 -17.08 14.68
N SER A 244 0.50 -15.92 15.26
CA SER A 244 1.01 -15.86 16.64
C SER A 244 0.04 -16.62 17.56
N SER A 245 0.56 -17.48 18.44
CA SER A 245 -0.23 -18.13 19.49
C SER A 245 -0.17 -17.38 20.82
N GLY A 246 0.45 -16.19 20.84
CA GLY A 246 0.65 -15.37 22.03
C GLY A 246 -0.41 -14.29 22.21
N ASP A 247 -0.32 -13.62 23.36
CA ASP A 247 -0.95 -12.34 23.62
C ASP A 247 -0.03 -11.51 24.54
N MET A 248 -0.51 -10.36 25.01
CA MET A 248 0.22 -9.52 25.95
C MET A 248 -0.08 -9.83 27.42
N SER A 249 -0.81 -10.90 27.74
CA SER A 249 -1.29 -11.21 29.11
C SER A 249 -0.17 -11.49 30.10
N THR A 250 0.98 -11.99 29.63
CA THR A 250 2.16 -12.30 30.43
C THR A 250 3.06 -11.08 30.68
N ILE A 251 2.67 -9.90 30.21
CA ILE A 251 3.31 -8.63 30.55
C ILE A 251 2.41 -7.90 31.55
N GLY A 252 2.99 -7.42 32.65
CA GLY A 252 2.33 -6.64 33.68
C GLY A 252 2.68 -5.16 33.59
N LEU A 253 1.71 -4.34 34.00
CA LEU A 253 1.88 -2.90 34.19
C LEU A 253 2.29 -2.60 35.64
N VAL A 254 3.32 -1.79 35.80
CA VAL A 254 3.79 -1.31 37.12
C VAL A 254 3.78 0.22 37.17
N PRO A 255 3.29 0.82 38.27
CA PRO A 255 3.39 2.25 38.49
C PRO A 255 4.87 2.65 38.71
N THR A 256 5.14 3.94 38.56
CA THR A 256 6.39 4.53 39.07
C THR A 256 6.17 5.05 40.50
N ASP A 257 7.09 5.84 41.04
CA ASP A 257 6.98 6.43 42.39
C ASP A 257 5.86 7.50 42.51
N THR A 258 5.09 7.73 41.45
CA THR A 258 3.96 8.65 41.43
C THR A 258 2.74 8.08 42.15
N PRO A 259 2.06 8.85 43.03
CA PRO A 259 0.82 8.40 43.65
C PRO A 259 -0.29 8.24 42.59
N HIS A 260 -1.19 7.28 42.81
CA HIS A 260 -2.38 7.11 41.97
C HIS A 260 -3.19 8.42 41.91
N LYS A 261 -3.86 8.63 40.79
CA LYS A 261 -4.79 9.74 40.57
C LYS A 261 -6.20 9.29 40.95
N MET A 262 -7.02 10.25 41.38
CA MET A 262 -8.43 10.01 41.63
C MET A 262 -9.17 9.67 40.32
N ASN A 263 -10.19 8.83 40.42
CA ASN A 263 -10.91 8.29 39.26
C ASN A 263 -11.70 9.31 38.42
N TYR A 264 -11.93 10.52 38.94
CA TYR A 264 -12.60 11.60 38.24
C TYR A 264 -11.64 12.54 37.50
N ILE A 265 -10.33 12.36 37.62
CA ILE A 265 -9.35 13.16 36.90
C ILE A 265 -9.38 12.77 35.43
N THR A 266 -9.61 13.72 34.53
CA THR A 266 -9.52 13.49 33.10
C THR A 266 -8.08 13.16 32.72
N CYS A 267 -7.89 12.07 31.97
CA CYS A 267 -6.61 11.71 31.37
C CYS A 267 -6.62 12.06 29.89
N ASP A 268 -5.47 12.51 29.39
CA ASP A 268 -5.22 12.68 27.97
C ASP A 268 -4.84 11.33 27.34
N THR A 269 -5.70 10.85 26.44
CA THR A 269 -5.51 9.59 25.70
C THR A 269 -5.19 9.82 24.23
N VAL A 270 -5.02 11.07 23.82
CA VAL A 270 -4.86 11.42 22.41
C VAL A 270 -3.46 11.04 21.93
N ALA A 271 -3.38 10.36 20.80
CA ALA A 271 -2.13 10.16 20.06
C ALA A 271 -2.12 11.05 18.81
N LEU A 272 -1.00 11.69 18.52
CA LEU A 272 -0.82 12.48 17.30
C LEU A 272 -0.03 11.69 16.27
N ILE A 273 -0.42 11.74 15.00
CA ILE A 273 0.32 11.12 13.90
C ILE A 273 0.69 12.13 12.82
N GLY A 274 1.80 11.85 12.14
CA GLY A 274 2.32 12.71 11.09
C GLY A 274 2.83 14.05 11.61
N GLU A 275 3.49 14.07 12.76
CA GLU A 275 4.07 15.29 13.32
C GLU A 275 5.33 15.69 12.54
N ARG A 276 5.18 16.42 11.41
CA ARG A 276 6.32 16.88 10.58
C ARG A 276 6.67 18.35 10.86
N GLY A 277 6.66 18.73 12.14
CA GLY A 277 6.92 20.10 12.58
C GLY A 277 5.94 21.11 11.95
N GLU A 278 6.44 22.26 11.47
CA GLU A 278 5.62 23.34 10.90
C GLU A 278 5.07 23.05 9.49
N THR A 279 5.30 21.86 8.93
CA THR A 279 4.99 21.56 7.52
C THR A 279 3.60 20.95 7.30
N ASN A 280 2.91 20.53 8.37
CA ASN A 280 1.55 19.99 8.27
C ASN A 280 0.78 20.10 9.58
N THR A 281 -0.53 19.83 9.50
CA THR A 281 -1.38 19.60 10.68
C THR A 281 -1.32 18.10 11.03
N PRO A 282 -0.86 17.72 12.24
CA PRO A 282 -0.93 16.34 12.69
C PRO A 282 -2.38 15.85 12.77
N ILE A 283 -2.61 14.55 12.57
CA ILE A 283 -3.91 13.94 12.80
C ILE A 283 -3.98 13.48 14.25
N ALA A 284 -5.02 13.89 14.97
CA ALA A 284 -5.28 13.45 16.33
C ALA A 284 -6.14 12.18 16.29
N LEU A 285 -5.70 11.14 16.99
CA LEU A 285 -6.49 9.96 17.29
C LEU A 285 -6.94 10.06 18.75
N PRO A 286 -8.26 10.14 19.03
CA PRO A 286 -8.78 10.21 20.40
C PRO A 286 -8.31 9.06 21.30
N LEU A 287 -8.08 7.90 20.69
CA LEU A 287 -7.41 6.75 21.28
C LEU A 287 -6.18 6.41 20.43
N PRO A 288 -5.08 5.91 21.02
CA PRO A 288 -3.87 5.44 20.32
C PRO A 288 -4.12 4.11 19.57
N LEU A 289 -5.18 4.08 18.76
CA LEU A 289 -5.76 2.90 18.15
C LEU A 289 -6.23 3.27 16.74
N MET A 290 -5.94 2.45 15.75
CA MET A 290 -6.49 2.60 14.40
C MET A 290 -7.08 1.27 13.95
N PRO A 291 -8.39 1.05 14.13
CA PRO A 291 -9.00 -0.24 13.81
C PRO A 291 -9.07 -0.45 12.29
N LEU A 292 -8.93 -1.71 11.86
CA LEU A 292 -9.08 -2.14 10.47
C LEU A 292 -10.51 -2.61 10.23
N ILE A 293 -11.13 -2.11 9.15
CA ILE A 293 -12.46 -2.54 8.69
C ILE A 293 -12.49 -2.65 7.17
N SER A 294 -13.33 -3.53 6.65
CA SER A 294 -13.46 -3.75 5.21
C SER A 294 -14.15 -2.58 4.50
N ASP A 295 -15.20 -2.00 5.10
CA ASP A 295 -16.04 -0.98 4.48
C ASP A 295 -16.41 0.15 5.46
N GLY A 296 -16.16 1.40 5.07
CA GLY A 296 -16.47 2.59 5.86
C GLY A 296 -17.97 2.90 5.95
N GLU A 297 -18.81 2.31 5.09
CA GLU A 297 -20.27 2.45 5.20
C GLU A 297 -20.82 1.90 6.52
N ILE A 298 -20.17 0.86 7.09
CA ILE A 298 -20.51 0.27 8.39
C ILE A 298 -20.43 1.33 9.51
N LEU A 299 -19.47 2.25 9.39
CA LEU A 299 -19.23 3.33 10.35
C LEU A 299 -20.20 4.50 10.20
N SER A 300 -20.86 4.62 9.04
CA SER A 300 -21.72 5.77 8.70
C SER A 300 -23.22 5.45 8.82
N ASN A 301 -23.61 4.18 8.72
CA ASN A 301 -25.01 3.75 8.56
C ASN A 301 -25.61 3.04 9.79
N PHE A 302 -25.51 3.64 10.99
CA PHE A 302 -26.18 3.08 12.18
C PHE A 302 -26.89 4.13 13.04
N GLU A 303 -28.06 3.77 13.58
CA GLU A 303 -28.82 4.64 14.47
C GLU A 303 -28.18 4.65 15.87
N HIS A 304 -27.81 5.84 16.34
CA HIS A 304 -27.28 6.01 17.68
C HIS A 304 -28.38 5.83 18.73
N LYS A 305 -28.18 4.89 19.66
CA LYS A 305 -28.97 4.86 20.90
C LYS A 305 -28.61 6.08 21.74
N SER A 306 -29.62 6.82 22.20
CA SER A 306 -29.44 7.98 23.06
C SER A 306 -28.69 7.61 24.35
N GLY A 307 -27.57 8.30 24.64
CA GLY A 307 -26.86 8.22 25.92
C GLY A 307 -25.41 7.71 25.90
N LEU A 308 -24.87 7.26 24.76
CA LEU A 308 -23.44 6.93 24.59
C LEU A 308 -22.76 7.97 23.68
N ASP A 309 -21.54 8.39 24.03
CA ASP A 309 -20.73 9.22 23.15
C ASP A 309 -20.40 8.45 21.87
N ASN A 310 -20.61 9.09 20.72
CA ASN A 310 -20.26 8.50 19.45
C ASN A 310 -18.77 8.77 19.14
N ARG A 311 -17.92 7.80 19.46
CA ARG A 311 -16.47 7.89 19.20
C ARG A 311 -16.12 7.61 17.75
N ILE A 312 -16.97 6.87 17.03
CA ILE A 312 -16.74 6.53 15.62
C ILE A 312 -16.57 7.81 14.77
N ASP A 313 -17.32 8.87 15.03
CA ASP A 313 -17.25 10.14 14.27
C ASP A 313 -15.91 10.86 14.36
N THR A 314 -15.13 10.56 15.40
CA THR A 314 -13.86 11.25 15.69
C THR A 314 -12.65 10.34 15.63
N GLN A 315 -12.86 9.02 15.59
CA GLN A 315 -11.80 8.02 15.55
C GLN A 315 -11.48 7.63 14.10
N PRO A 316 -10.24 7.82 13.63
CA PRO A 316 -9.77 7.29 12.35
C PRO A 316 -9.68 5.76 12.31
N PHE A 317 -10.03 5.17 11.17
CA PHE A 317 -9.91 3.74 10.88
C PHE A 317 -8.99 3.51 9.66
N ILE A 318 -8.44 2.29 9.53
CA ILE A 318 -7.89 1.80 8.27
C ILE A 318 -9.01 1.08 7.54
N VAL A 319 -9.31 1.51 6.31
CA VAL A 319 -10.51 1.10 5.58
C VAL A 319 -10.14 0.65 4.16
N SER A 320 -10.68 -0.48 3.71
CA SER A 320 -10.40 -0.99 2.35
C SER A 320 -11.32 -0.39 1.28
N ASN A 321 -12.61 -0.19 1.61
CA ASN A 321 -13.65 0.31 0.71
C ASN A 321 -14.41 1.47 1.35
N ASN A 322 -14.79 2.46 0.55
CA ASN A 322 -15.58 3.62 0.98
C ASN A 322 -15.06 4.31 2.27
N PRO A 323 -13.76 4.67 2.33
CA PRO A 323 -13.19 5.36 3.50
C PRO A 323 -13.88 6.71 3.75
N ARG A 324 -14.06 7.09 5.03
CA ARG A 324 -14.54 8.42 5.40
C ARG A 324 -13.39 9.43 5.34
N ILE A 325 -13.72 10.72 5.45
CA ILE A 325 -12.78 11.85 5.42
C ILE A 325 -11.65 11.76 6.46
N ILE A 326 -11.93 11.12 7.59
CA ILE A 326 -10.97 10.96 8.68
C ILE A 326 -10.19 9.64 8.60
N ASP A 327 -10.58 8.73 7.71
CA ASP A 327 -10.03 7.37 7.65
C ASP A 327 -8.79 7.30 6.74
N PHE A 328 -8.01 6.25 6.95
CA PHE A 328 -6.88 5.88 6.13
C PHE A 328 -7.29 4.79 5.15
N ALA A 329 -7.12 5.04 3.85
CA ALA A 329 -7.36 4.02 2.85
C ALA A 329 -6.23 2.96 2.89
N LEU A 330 -6.59 1.69 3.06
CA LEU A 330 -5.67 0.57 2.89
C LEU A 330 -5.45 0.34 1.40
N VAL A 331 -4.23 0.56 0.90
CA VAL A 331 -3.83 0.25 -0.47
C VAL A 331 -3.25 -1.15 -0.49
N SER A 332 -3.98 -2.09 -1.10
CA SER A 332 -3.59 -3.49 -1.22
C SER A 332 -3.86 -4.01 -2.63
N ILE A 333 -3.35 -5.18 -2.94
CA ILE A 333 -3.62 -5.87 -4.20
C ILE A 333 -5.13 -5.99 -4.52
N GLY A 334 -5.99 -6.11 -3.50
CA GLY A 334 -7.42 -6.32 -3.68
C GLY A 334 -8.21 -5.09 -4.12
N ASN A 335 -7.62 -3.89 -4.06
CA ASN A 335 -8.34 -2.65 -4.36
C ASN A 335 -7.59 -1.63 -5.23
N LEU A 336 -6.39 -1.94 -5.73
CA LEU A 336 -5.63 -1.02 -6.60
C LEU A 336 -6.45 -0.50 -7.79
N ASN A 337 -7.34 -1.30 -8.35
CA ASN A 337 -8.15 -0.93 -9.52
C ASN A 337 -9.25 0.09 -9.24
N PHE A 338 -9.76 0.21 -8.02
CA PHE A 338 -10.87 1.13 -7.70
C PHE A 338 -10.57 2.12 -6.57
N ILE A 339 -9.41 2.03 -5.91
CA ILE A 339 -9.09 2.93 -4.79
C ILE A 339 -8.86 4.39 -5.23
N GLY A 340 -8.38 4.60 -6.46
CA GLY A 340 -7.98 5.92 -6.98
C GLY A 340 -8.99 7.05 -6.75
N PRO A 341 -10.27 6.90 -7.17
CA PRO A 341 -11.33 7.87 -6.90
C PRO A 341 -11.55 8.20 -5.43
N SER A 342 -11.44 7.21 -4.53
CA SER A 342 -11.71 7.39 -3.10
C SER A 342 -10.58 8.13 -2.38
N LEU A 343 -9.36 8.15 -2.93
CA LEU A 343 -8.20 8.75 -2.26
C LEU A 343 -8.35 10.24 -1.98
N SER A 344 -9.04 11.01 -2.83
CA SER A 344 -9.22 12.45 -2.61
C SER A 344 -10.06 12.78 -1.37
N GLU A 345 -10.79 11.79 -0.86
CA GLU A 345 -11.67 11.91 0.29
C GLU A 345 -11.08 11.27 1.55
N CYS A 346 -9.80 10.88 1.56
CA CYS A 346 -9.20 10.19 2.70
C CYS A 346 -8.42 11.12 3.64
N GLY A 347 -8.28 10.70 4.90
CA GLY A 347 -7.41 11.29 5.91
C GLY A 347 -5.94 10.93 5.71
N GLY A 348 -5.67 9.75 5.15
CA GLY A 348 -4.33 9.26 4.82
C GLY A 348 -4.40 7.93 4.05
N ILE A 349 -3.25 7.28 3.87
CA ILE A 349 -3.18 5.94 3.26
C ILE A 349 -2.26 5.01 4.05
N VAL A 350 -2.55 3.72 4.03
CA VAL A 350 -1.66 2.66 4.50
C VAL A 350 -1.37 1.75 3.32
N ILE A 351 -0.10 1.56 2.96
CA ILE A 351 0.31 0.74 1.83
C ILE A 351 0.77 -0.63 2.35
N ASP A 352 0.07 -1.69 1.93
CA ASP A 352 0.38 -3.06 2.28
C ASP A 352 1.58 -3.59 1.49
N MET A 353 2.78 -3.44 2.06
CA MET A 353 4.02 -3.92 1.45
C MET A 353 4.22 -5.43 1.67
N LEU A 354 3.39 -6.10 2.47
CA LEU A 354 3.43 -7.55 2.63
C LEU A 354 2.67 -8.24 1.49
N GLY A 355 1.51 -7.72 1.12
CA GLY A 355 0.69 -8.24 0.03
C GLY A 355 1.10 -7.78 -1.37
N LEU A 356 1.76 -6.62 -1.51
CA LEU A 356 2.22 -6.11 -2.80
C LEU A 356 3.54 -6.77 -3.27
N PRO A 357 3.82 -6.79 -4.59
CA PRO A 357 5.09 -7.26 -5.11
C PRO A 357 6.26 -6.47 -4.55
N SER A 358 7.43 -7.12 -4.44
CA SER A 358 8.65 -6.42 -4.05
C SER A 358 9.01 -5.36 -5.09
N MET A 359 9.16 -4.13 -4.64
CA MET A 359 9.53 -2.98 -5.47
C MET A 359 10.90 -2.45 -5.07
N ASN A 360 11.65 -1.94 -6.05
CA ASN A 360 12.84 -1.14 -5.78
C ASN A 360 12.46 0.31 -5.39
N SER A 361 13.44 1.11 -4.97
CA SER A 361 13.18 2.48 -4.51
C SER A 361 12.52 3.39 -5.56
N GLU A 362 12.87 3.28 -6.84
CA GLU A 362 12.26 4.08 -7.91
C GLU A 362 10.80 3.69 -8.13
N GLU A 363 10.49 2.40 -8.06
CA GLU A 363 9.13 1.88 -8.20
C GLU A 363 8.25 2.32 -7.02
N ILE A 364 8.80 2.32 -5.79
CA ILE A 364 8.10 2.83 -4.61
C ILE A 364 7.88 4.34 -4.73
N ASP A 365 8.90 5.11 -5.14
CA ASP A 365 8.77 6.55 -5.36
C ASP A 365 7.70 6.86 -6.43
N GLY A 366 7.63 6.08 -7.52
CA GLY A 366 6.58 6.20 -8.53
C GLY A 366 5.18 5.91 -8.00
N MET A 367 5.02 4.84 -7.21
CA MET A 367 3.76 4.51 -6.55
C MET A 367 3.32 5.63 -5.60
N LEU A 368 4.24 6.14 -4.78
CA LEU A 368 3.97 7.23 -3.84
C LEU A 368 3.61 8.52 -4.58
N VAL A 369 4.30 8.85 -5.67
CA VAL A 369 3.94 10.01 -6.49
C VAL A 369 2.53 9.86 -7.06
N ALA A 370 2.17 8.69 -7.58
CA ALA A 370 0.84 8.44 -8.13
C ALA A 370 -0.25 8.55 -7.05
N LEU A 371 -0.12 7.79 -5.95
CA LEU A 371 -1.11 7.76 -4.86
C LEU A 371 -1.25 9.11 -4.17
N ARG A 372 -0.13 9.76 -3.81
CA ARG A 372 -0.15 11.03 -3.08
C ARG A 372 -0.53 12.23 -3.96
N SER A 373 -0.44 12.10 -5.29
CA SER A 373 -1.02 13.10 -6.20
C SER A 373 -2.54 13.05 -6.22
N LEU A 374 -3.15 11.89 -5.93
CA LEU A 374 -4.61 11.72 -5.82
C LEU A 374 -5.10 12.06 -4.40
N LEU A 375 -4.35 11.66 -3.37
CA LEU A 375 -4.68 11.88 -1.96
C LEU A 375 -4.47 13.34 -1.50
N GLY A 376 -3.38 13.97 -1.93
CA GLY A 376 -2.83 15.18 -1.33
C GLY A 376 -1.47 14.90 -0.69
N GLN A 377 -0.48 15.75 -0.96
CA GLN A 377 0.90 15.52 -0.50
C GLN A 377 1.05 15.76 1.01
N GLU A 378 0.25 16.65 1.56
CA GLU A 378 0.22 16.97 2.99
C GLU A 378 -0.44 15.88 3.84
N LYS A 379 -1.12 14.91 3.23
CA LYS A 379 -1.77 13.83 3.95
C LYS A 379 -0.73 12.79 4.40
N PRO A 380 -0.87 12.23 5.62
CA PRO A 380 0.04 11.21 6.11
C PRO A 380 -0.10 9.90 5.34
N PHE A 381 0.99 9.14 5.30
CA PHE A 381 1.00 7.79 4.76
C PHE A 381 1.84 6.84 5.60
N ALA A 382 1.49 5.56 5.54
CA ALA A 382 2.17 4.49 6.25
C ALA A 382 2.56 3.36 5.30
N PHE A 383 3.59 2.62 5.67
CA PHE A 383 3.85 1.28 5.13
C PHE A 383 3.52 0.24 6.19
N SER A 384 2.84 -0.84 5.79
CA SER A 384 2.74 -2.05 6.62
C SER A 384 3.57 -3.19 6.05
N ASN A 385 4.23 -3.94 6.92
CA ASN A 385 4.94 -5.17 6.55
C ASN A 385 5.04 -6.11 7.76
N GLY A 386 5.39 -7.37 7.51
CA GLY A 386 5.60 -8.36 8.57
C GLY A 386 6.76 -8.01 9.50
N VAL A 387 6.60 -8.29 10.79
CA VAL A 387 7.63 -8.06 11.81
C VAL A 387 8.93 -8.83 11.52
N GLY A 388 8.87 -9.96 10.83
CA GLY A 388 10.02 -10.69 10.33
C GLY A 388 10.89 -9.91 9.34
N ARG A 389 10.36 -8.82 8.76
CA ARG A 389 11.05 -7.92 7.82
C ARG A 389 11.23 -6.51 8.39
N ILE A 390 11.30 -6.38 9.71
CA ILE A 390 11.32 -5.08 10.41
C ILE A 390 12.42 -4.12 9.94
N ASP A 391 13.63 -4.61 9.67
CA ASP A 391 14.74 -3.76 9.19
C ASP A 391 14.46 -3.21 7.79
N TYR A 392 13.85 -4.01 6.93
CA TYR A 392 13.44 -3.56 5.60
C TYR A 392 12.32 -2.53 5.69
N LEU A 393 11.30 -2.78 6.51
CA LEU A 393 10.19 -1.86 6.75
C LEU A 393 10.71 -0.51 7.25
N HIS A 394 11.49 -0.48 8.33
CA HIS A 394 11.98 0.79 8.90
C HIS A 394 12.92 1.54 7.95
N LYS A 395 13.84 0.85 7.27
CA LYS A 395 14.72 1.52 6.27
C LYS A 395 13.93 2.12 5.11
N THR A 396 12.93 1.39 4.62
CA THR A 396 12.06 1.84 3.52
C THR A 396 11.22 3.03 3.97
N SER A 397 10.59 2.96 5.15
CA SER A 397 9.82 4.05 5.73
C SER A 397 10.66 5.30 5.96
N ALA A 398 11.88 5.18 6.48
CA ALA A 398 12.80 6.31 6.67
C ALA A 398 13.24 6.92 5.33
N TYR A 399 13.65 6.09 4.36
CA TYR A 399 14.12 6.56 3.05
C TYR A 399 13.02 7.35 2.31
N HIS A 400 11.80 6.81 2.26
CA HIS A 400 10.67 7.46 1.58
C HIS A 400 9.92 8.47 2.47
N ARG A 401 10.35 8.64 3.73
CA ARG A 401 9.79 9.57 4.72
C ARG A 401 8.30 9.32 5.02
N ALA A 402 7.94 8.07 5.26
CA ALA A 402 6.61 7.70 5.74
C ALA A 402 6.36 8.23 7.15
N ASP A 403 5.10 8.52 7.48
CA ASP A 403 4.73 8.99 8.80
C ASP A 403 4.67 7.84 9.81
N LEU A 404 4.23 6.65 9.36
CA LEU A 404 4.12 5.45 10.20
C LEU A 404 4.77 4.23 9.54
N ALA A 405 5.38 3.37 10.36
CA ALA A 405 5.85 2.04 10.00
C ALA A 405 5.08 0.99 10.80
N ILE A 406 4.11 0.33 10.15
CA ILE A 406 3.18 -0.62 10.76
C ILE A 406 3.75 -2.04 10.70
N CYS A 407 4.06 -2.58 11.87
CA CYS A 407 4.68 -3.88 12.07
C CYS A 407 3.59 -4.94 12.28
N SER A 408 3.27 -5.70 11.25
CA SER A 408 2.26 -6.76 11.33
C SER A 408 2.82 -7.99 12.03
N ILE A 409 2.15 -8.44 13.09
CA ILE A 409 2.46 -9.70 13.78
C ILE A 409 2.07 -10.91 12.91
N GLU A 410 0.94 -10.79 12.21
CA GLU A 410 0.43 -11.82 11.31
C GLU A 410 1.20 -11.86 9.98
N ASP A 411 2.43 -12.36 10.02
CA ASP A 411 3.32 -12.44 8.86
C ASP A 411 3.82 -13.86 8.54
N GLY A 412 3.29 -14.87 9.24
CA GLY A 412 3.63 -16.27 9.06
C GLY A 412 4.94 -16.71 9.72
N THR A 413 5.65 -15.83 10.45
CA THR A 413 6.89 -16.20 11.16
C THR A 413 6.66 -16.89 12.49
N GLY A 414 5.47 -16.74 13.08
CA GLY A 414 5.16 -17.20 14.43
C GLY A 414 5.85 -16.40 15.55
N ILE A 415 6.40 -15.21 15.25
CA ILE A 415 6.93 -14.30 16.27
C ILE A 415 5.76 -13.81 17.13
N SER A 416 5.84 -14.08 18.44
CA SER A 416 4.81 -13.60 19.38
C SER A 416 4.91 -12.10 19.66
N GLU A 417 3.82 -11.55 20.16
CA GLU A 417 3.69 -10.14 20.51
C GLU A 417 4.79 -9.69 21.49
N PRO A 418 5.09 -10.40 22.60
CA PRO A 418 6.20 -10.03 23.47
C PRO A 418 7.58 -10.12 22.79
N ALA A 419 7.78 -11.10 21.89
CA ALA A 419 9.04 -11.29 21.17
C ALA A 419 9.27 -10.23 20.08
N SER A 420 8.21 -9.59 19.59
CA SER A 420 8.26 -8.49 18.63
C SER A 420 8.91 -7.23 19.21
N LEU A 421 8.67 -6.93 20.50
CA LEU A 421 9.09 -5.67 21.13
C LEU A 421 10.58 -5.37 21.00
N PRO A 422 11.51 -6.29 21.32
CA PRO A 422 12.93 -6.00 21.17
C PRO A 422 13.40 -5.99 19.72
N LEU A 423 12.69 -6.66 18.78
CA LEU A 423 12.99 -6.58 17.35
C LEU A 423 12.66 -5.18 16.82
N ILE A 424 11.44 -4.71 17.08
CA ILE A 424 10.98 -3.38 16.68
C ILE A 424 11.83 -2.31 17.36
N GLY A 425 12.05 -2.39 18.67
CA GLY A 425 12.82 -1.39 19.40
C GLY A 425 14.28 -1.25 18.94
N ARG A 426 14.95 -2.35 18.55
CA ARG A 426 16.31 -2.28 17.99
C ARG A 426 16.33 -1.67 16.60
N SER A 427 15.41 -2.09 15.73
CA SER A 427 15.34 -1.54 14.38
C SER A 427 14.93 -0.07 14.39
N ASN A 428 14.02 0.32 15.27
CA ASN A 428 13.60 1.72 15.47
C ASN A 428 14.84 2.58 15.78
N LYS A 429 15.63 2.20 16.79
CA LYS A 429 16.88 2.89 17.13
C LYS A 429 17.88 2.93 15.97
N ALA A 430 18.01 1.85 15.21
CA ALA A 430 19.01 1.77 14.15
C ALA A 430 18.63 2.56 12.89
N ASN A 431 17.33 2.71 12.60
CA ASN A 431 16.86 3.16 11.28
C ASN A 431 15.91 4.36 11.31
N LEU A 432 15.23 4.65 12.43
CA LEU A 432 14.22 5.70 12.53
C LEU A 432 14.56 6.83 13.52
N GLU A 433 15.59 6.69 14.37
CA GLU A 433 15.92 7.66 15.45
C GLU A 433 16.10 9.11 14.96
N ASP A 434 16.59 9.30 13.72
CA ASP A 434 16.79 10.62 13.09
C ASP A 434 15.61 11.07 12.20
N TYR A 435 14.50 10.32 12.18
CA TYR A 435 13.34 10.55 11.31
C TYR A 435 12.07 10.78 12.13
N TYR A 436 11.05 11.40 11.52
CA TYR A 436 9.74 11.59 12.15
C TYR A 436 8.83 10.36 12.06
N THR A 437 9.32 9.26 11.48
CA THR A 437 8.54 8.04 11.28
C THR A 437 8.31 7.34 12.62
N ASP A 438 7.05 7.16 13.00
CA ASP A 438 6.69 6.43 14.20
C ASP A 438 6.51 4.92 13.93
N SER A 439 7.00 4.08 14.84
CA SER A 439 6.73 2.63 14.81
C SER A 439 5.34 2.32 15.39
N VAL A 440 4.61 1.46 14.69
CA VAL A 440 3.24 1.03 15.02
C VAL A 440 3.18 -0.49 14.97
N ILE A 441 2.29 -1.13 15.73
CA ILE A 441 2.05 -2.58 15.67
C ILE A 441 0.67 -2.89 15.10
N SER A 442 0.56 -3.94 14.30
CA SER A 442 -0.72 -4.45 13.81
C SER A 442 -0.98 -5.88 14.31
N LEU A 443 -2.14 -6.05 14.94
CA LEU A 443 -2.60 -7.31 15.54
C LEU A 443 -3.71 -7.94 14.70
N GLY A 444 -3.75 -9.27 14.65
CA GLY A 444 -4.79 -10.04 13.96
C GLY A 444 -6.13 -10.14 14.70
N PHE A 445 -6.20 -9.66 15.94
CA PHE A 445 -7.36 -9.72 16.82
C PHE A 445 -7.71 -8.33 17.36
N SER A 446 -8.89 -8.16 17.94
CA SER A 446 -9.30 -6.88 18.54
C SER A 446 -8.53 -6.58 19.83
N ALA A 447 -7.87 -5.43 19.87
CA ALA A 447 -7.13 -4.98 21.04
C ALA A 447 -8.07 -4.46 22.14
N ASN A 448 -7.65 -4.60 23.40
CA ASN A 448 -8.26 -3.93 24.54
C ASN A 448 -7.36 -2.78 25.07
N ALA A 449 -7.82 -2.07 26.10
CA ALA A 449 -7.05 -0.96 26.68
C ALA A 449 -5.70 -1.41 27.29
N ASP A 450 -5.63 -2.61 27.85
CA ASP A 450 -4.42 -3.17 28.46
C ASP A 450 -3.34 -3.49 27.39
N ASP A 451 -3.74 -4.05 26.24
CA ASP A 451 -2.85 -4.24 25.08
C ASP A 451 -2.27 -2.91 24.61
N ILE A 452 -3.15 -1.92 24.42
CA ILE A 452 -2.80 -0.56 23.98
C ILE A 452 -1.75 0.06 24.91
N VAL A 453 -1.99 0.06 26.22
CA VAL A 453 -1.06 0.64 27.20
C VAL A 453 0.29 -0.07 27.16
N LYS A 454 0.29 -1.39 27.00
CA LYS A 454 1.53 -2.18 26.99
C LYS A 454 2.37 -1.90 25.74
N PHE A 455 1.76 -1.85 24.56
CA PHE A 455 2.47 -1.50 23.33
C PHE A 455 2.94 -0.04 23.33
N TYR A 456 2.11 0.88 23.82
CA TYR A 456 2.48 2.29 23.95
C TYR A 456 3.69 2.46 24.88
N ALA A 457 3.64 1.85 26.07
CA ALA A 457 4.75 1.83 27.01
C ALA A 457 6.01 1.14 26.44
N ALA A 458 5.87 0.22 25.48
CA ALA A 458 7.01 -0.39 24.81
C ALA A 458 7.70 0.53 23.77
N GLY A 459 7.13 1.71 23.51
CA GLY A 459 7.67 2.72 22.59
C GLY A 459 7.03 2.68 21.20
N LEU A 460 5.83 2.11 21.06
CA LEU A 460 5.04 2.14 19.83
C LEU A 460 4.01 3.27 19.91
N LYS A 461 3.76 3.98 18.82
CA LYS A 461 2.91 5.17 18.82
C LYS A 461 1.41 4.85 18.89
N LEU A 462 0.98 3.72 18.33
CA LEU A 462 -0.40 3.26 18.37
C LEU A 462 -0.51 1.75 18.05
N VAL A 463 -1.71 1.21 18.22
CA VAL A 463 -2.07 -0.16 17.82
C VAL A 463 -3.04 -0.15 16.65
N CYS A 464 -2.74 -0.92 15.61
CA CYS A 464 -3.68 -1.29 14.56
C CYS A 464 -4.24 -2.68 14.87
N CYS A 465 -5.55 -2.89 14.69
CA CYS A 465 -6.14 -4.18 15.02
C CYS A 465 -7.47 -4.42 14.28
N ALA A 466 -7.90 -5.67 14.18
CA ALA A 466 -9.26 -5.97 13.70
C ALA A 466 -10.32 -5.39 14.65
N THR A 467 -11.50 -5.06 14.13
CA THR A 467 -12.67 -4.76 14.97
C THR A 467 -13.24 -6.05 15.58
N PRO A 468 -13.90 -5.97 16.76
CA PRO A 468 -14.55 -7.14 17.36
C PRO A 468 -15.71 -7.69 16.51
N ALA A 469 -16.33 -6.83 15.71
CA ALA A 469 -17.37 -7.15 14.74
C ALA A 469 -17.39 -6.10 13.62
N GLU A 470 -18.03 -6.42 12.51
CA GLU A 470 -18.39 -5.46 11.45
C GLU A 470 -19.78 -4.85 11.71
N ASP A 471 -19.96 -4.27 12.90
CA ASP A 471 -21.21 -3.64 13.36
C ASP A 471 -20.93 -2.31 14.07
N GLY A 472 -21.47 -1.21 13.55
CA GLY A 472 -21.23 0.15 14.06
C GLY A 472 -21.53 0.33 15.57
N PRO A 473 -22.71 -0.08 16.07
CA PRO A 473 -23.03 -0.03 17.50
C PRO A 473 -22.05 -0.81 18.38
N GLU A 474 -21.65 -2.02 17.98
CA GLU A 474 -20.68 -2.83 18.71
C GLU A 474 -19.28 -2.19 18.72
N ILE A 475 -18.83 -1.66 17.58
CA ILE A 475 -17.57 -0.92 17.48
C ILE A 475 -17.60 0.31 18.40
N ASN A 476 -18.68 1.09 18.40
CA ASN A 476 -18.77 2.28 19.26
C ASN A 476 -18.75 1.94 20.74
N ARG A 477 -19.39 0.83 21.15
CA ARG A 477 -19.32 0.32 22.52
C ARG A 477 -17.89 -0.05 22.89
N TRP A 478 -17.22 -0.80 22.03
CA TRP A 478 -15.82 -1.21 22.23
C TRP A 478 -14.86 -0.01 22.37
N LEU A 479 -14.99 1.02 21.52
CA LEU A 479 -14.19 2.25 21.65
C LEU A 479 -14.44 2.99 22.97
N ASN A 480 -15.69 3.02 23.45
CA ASN A 480 -16.03 3.63 24.73
C ASN A 480 -15.47 2.83 25.92
N GLU A 481 -15.52 1.50 25.86
CA GLU A 481 -14.91 0.60 26.85
C GLU A 481 -13.39 0.83 26.92
N ILE A 482 -12.71 0.88 25.76
CA ILE A 482 -11.27 1.19 25.71
C ILE A 482 -10.97 2.52 26.37
N HIS A 483 -11.71 3.59 26.03
CA HIS A 483 -11.45 4.90 26.60
C HIS A 483 -11.56 4.92 28.14
N LEU A 484 -12.60 4.29 28.68
CA LEU A 484 -12.85 4.22 30.12
C LEU A 484 -11.74 3.43 30.83
N GLU A 485 -11.38 2.25 30.29
CA GLU A 485 -10.35 1.40 30.87
C GLU A 485 -8.95 1.99 30.76
N LEU A 486 -8.66 2.68 29.66
CA LEU A 486 -7.40 3.39 29.44
C LEU A 486 -7.23 4.50 30.47
N SER A 487 -8.27 5.33 30.65
CA SER A 487 -8.28 6.39 31.66
C SER A 487 -8.10 5.83 33.07
N THR A 488 -8.83 4.75 33.40
CA THR A 488 -8.72 4.07 34.70
C THR A 488 -7.31 3.53 34.94
N THR A 489 -6.68 2.98 33.89
CA THR A 489 -5.33 2.43 33.96
C THR A 489 -4.30 3.54 34.19
N LEU A 490 -4.38 4.64 33.45
CA LEU A 490 -3.49 5.80 33.62
C LEU A 490 -3.63 6.37 35.04
N GLN A 491 -4.86 6.54 35.54
CA GLN A 491 -5.11 7.03 36.89
C GLN A 491 -4.50 6.09 37.96
N ARG A 492 -4.70 4.77 37.81
CA ARG A 492 -4.10 3.76 38.69
C ARG A 492 -2.58 3.84 38.69
N MET A 493 -1.98 4.13 37.54
CA MET A 493 -0.54 4.28 37.37
C MET A 493 0.02 5.63 37.85
N GLY A 494 -0.85 6.59 38.20
CA GLY A 494 -0.47 7.93 38.61
C GLY A 494 -0.21 8.91 37.46
N LEU A 495 -0.65 8.58 36.25
CA LEU A 495 -0.39 9.30 35.01
C LEU A 495 -1.60 10.14 34.57
N GLU A 496 -1.32 11.30 33.96
CA GLU A 496 -2.36 12.21 33.43
C GLU A 496 -2.42 12.19 31.89
N SER A 497 -1.40 11.66 31.22
CA SER A 497 -1.34 11.53 29.77
C SER A 497 -0.73 10.19 29.38
N ILE A 498 -1.20 9.64 28.27
CA ILE A 498 -0.66 8.42 27.68
C ILE A 498 0.82 8.57 27.28
N ASP A 499 1.24 9.77 26.92
CA ASP A 499 2.65 10.09 26.59
C ASP A 499 3.61 9.94 27.78
N SER A 500 3.07 9.86 28.99
CA SER A 500 3.87 9.60 30.20
C SER A 500 4.22 8.12 30.39
N LEU A 501 3.66 7.22 29.58
CA LEU A 501 4.01 5.80 29.60
C LEU A 501 5.42 5.57 29.06
N SER A 502 6.12 4.62 29.65
CA SER A 502 7.45 4.23 29.18
C SER A 502 7.74 2.77 29.48
N ARG A 503 8.86 2.26 28.95
CA ARG A 503 9.29 0.87 29.20
C ARG A 503 9.53 0.57 30.68
N GLN A 504 9.70 1.60 31.52
CA GLN A 504 9.81 1.44 32.97
C GLN A 504 8.53 0.88 33.60
N ASN A 505 7.39 1.11 32.97
CA ASN A 505 6.08 0.63 33.39
C ASN A 505 5.81 -0.83 33.05
N LEU A 506 6.72 -1.52 32.36
CA LEU A 506 6.52 -2.89 31.91
C LEU A 506 7.33 -3.90 32.73
N ARG A 507 6.70 -5.01 33.11
CA ARG A 507 7.37 -6.19 33.68
C ARG A 507 6.90 -7.45 32.98
N ALA A 508 7.78 -8.40 32.75
CA ALA A 508 7.37 -9.75 32.39
C ALA A 508 6.86 -10.47 33.65
N LEU A 509 5.76 -11.21 33.55
CA LEU A 509 5.15 -11.95 34.66
C LEU A 509 5.72 -13.35 34.81
N ASP A 510 6.34 -13.88 33.75
CA ASP A 510 7.01 -15.17 33.74
C ASP A 510 8.41 -15.08 33.09
N PHE A 511 9.17 -16.16 33.28
CA PHE A 511 10.54 -16.25 32.81
C PHE A 511 10.63 -16.29 31.27
N GLU A 512 9.71 -16.96 30.59
CA GLU A 512 9.71 -17.11 29.14
C GLU A 512 9.53 -15.75 28.46
N THR A 513 8.55 -14.98 28.91
CA THR A 513 8.27 -13.61 28.46
C THR A 513 9.45 -12.70 28.73
N ALA A 514 10.07 -12.78 29.92
CA ALA A 514 11.29 -12.01 30.23
C ALA A 514 12.45 -12.38 29.28
N ALA A 515 12.58 -13.67 28.95
CA ALA A 515 13.63 -14.17 28.10
C ALA A 515 13.49 -13.66 26.66
N VAL A 516 12.27 -13.62 26.10
CA VAL A 516 12.03 -13.24 24.69
C VAL A 516 11.85 -11.73 24.48
N SER A 517 11.27 -10.99 25.43
CA SER A 517 10.95 -9.56 25.27
C SER A 517 12.09 -8.62 25.70
N GLY A 518 13.00 -9.10 26.55
CA GLY A 518 14.00 -8.25 27.21
C GLY A 518 13.40 -7.29 28.23
N LEU A 519 12.18 -7.54 28.70
CA LEU A 519 11.61 -6.86 29.86
C LEU A 519 12.19 -7.42 31.16
N ARG A 520 12.10 -6.64 32.23
CA ARG A 520 12.49 -7.08 33.58
C ARG A 520 11.42 -8.04 34.09
N LEU A 521 11.83 -9.18 34.65
CA LEU A 521 10.91 -10.08 35.34
C LEU A 521 10.31 -9.39 36.58
N ALA A 522 9.03 -9.63 36.88
CA ALA A 522 8.38 -9.08 38.06
C ALA A 522 9.15 -9.49 39.33
N GLY A 523 9.44 -8.51 40.20
CA GLY A 523 10.32 -8.69 41.36
C GLY A 523 11.82 -8.60 41.07
N TYR A 524 12.24 -8.38 39.82
CA TYR A 524 13.63 -8.15 39.43
C TYR A 524 13.86 -6.69 39.00
N GLU A 525 14.98 -6.12 39.46
CA GLU A 525 15.37 -4.74 39.12
C GLU A 525 16.12 -4.62 37.79
N ARG A 526 16.55 -5.74 37.22
CA ARG A 526 17.36 -5.79 36.00
C ARG A 526 16.83 -6.84 35.02
N PRO A 527 17.00 -6.65 33.70
CA PRO A 527 16.74 -7.71 32.72
C PRO A 527 17.54 -8.98 33.02
N LEU A 528 17.12 -10.10 32.42
CA LEU A 528 17.81 -11.37 32.56
C LEU A 528 19.25 -11.30 32.01
N PRO A 529 20.22 -12.04 32.58
CA PRO A 529 21.65 -11.88 32.26
C PRO A 529 22.02 -11.95 30.77
N HIS A 530 21.34 -12.79 29.98
CA HIS A 530 21.63 -12.97 28.56
C HIS A 530 21.34 -11.73 27.71
N TRP A 531 20.52 -10.79 28.20
CA TRP A 531 20.27 -9.52 27.54
C TRP A 531 21.42 -8.50 27.69
N PHE A 532 22.39 -8.75 28.58
CA PHE A 532 23.61 -7.94 28.68
C PHE A 532 24.77 -8.48 27.83
N ALA A 533 24.62 -9.67 27.23
CA ALA A 533 25.70 -10.39 26.57
C ALA A 533 25.86 -10.05 25.08
N ARG A 534 25.25 -8.96 24.59
CA ARG A 534 25.29 -8.56 23.18
C ARG A 534 25.59 -7.09 23.00
#